data_AF-A0A6A6C3X9-F1
#
_entry.id   AF-A0A6A6C3X9-F1
#
_cell.length_a   1.000
_cell.length_b   1.000
_cell.length_c   1.000
_cell.angle_alpha   90.00
_cell.angle_beta   90.00
_cell.angle_gamma   90.00
#
_symmetry.space_group_name_H-M   'P 1'
#
loop_
_entity.id
_entity.type
_entity.pdbx_description
1 polymer ?
#
loop_
_entity_poly.entity_id
_entity_poly.type
_entity_poly.pdbx_seq_one_letter_code
_entity_poly.pdbx_strand_id
1 'polypeptide(L)'
;MPTLQRRKRRSEPEEAESSDGSQGPETQRRRTTEDADEEEDYGVGGATQGEGTNEMAMKLVRLALALEFQRRPLRRSDISEKVLGPNGRQFKHVFNQAQIHLRTVFGMELVELPAKEKVTLQQKRAAQKSASQAKATASWVLTSILPSNFRDPAIIQPLSAPTAVDESKYTAVYTVLVSMIRLSGGALPDAKMERSLQRLQMEDNTPVVDFEKTEKLMKRLEKDGYIVRIKESTGTGEDDVYWTVGPRGKVEIGDNGVRGLTKAVYGEQESETAEDELERKIDRSLGISERLEQINREQAAEKPKKGGRKKQNQQQEEEEEDEGEDEEGE
;
A
#
# COMPACT_ATOMS: atom_id res chain seq x y z
N MET A 1 -56.48 3.52 -57.39
CA MET A 1 -56.30 2.07 -57.63
C MET A 1 -55.33 1.52 -56.58
N PRO A 2 -55.52 0.34 -55.99
CA PRO A 2 -56.70 0.07 -55.16
C PRO A 2 -56.39 -0.62 -53.79
N THR A 3 -57.21 -0.27 -52.79
CA THR A 3 -57.90 -1.16 -51.81
C THR A 3 -57.12 -1.89 -50.68
N LEU A 4 -57.47 -1.63 -49.40
CA LEU A 4 -58.30 -2.47 -48.47
C LEU A 4 -57.56 -3.73 -47.92
N GLN A 5 -57.70 -4.27 -46.70
CA GLN A 5 -58.68 -4.22 -45.59
C GLN A 5 -57.96 -4.72 -44.27
N ARG A 6 -58.47 -4.74 -43.01
CA ARG A 6 -59.42 -3.91 -42.23
C ARG A 6 -59.74 -4.59 -40.87
N ARG A 7 -59.38 -3.97 -39.72
CA ARG A 7 -59.99 -4.17 -38.34
C ARG A 7 -59.72 -5.51 -37.60
N LYS A 8 -59.88 -5.68 -36.27
CA LYS A 8 -60.08 -4.79 -35.06
C LYS A 8 -60.29 -5.62 -33.78
N ARG A 9 -59.88 -5.11 -32.60
CA ARG A 9 -60.48 -5.15 -31.23
C ARG A 9 -59.33 -5.10 -30.20
N ARG A 10 -59.18 -4.12 -29.29
CA ARG A 10 -60.04 -3.36 -28.34
C ARG A 10 -60.21 -4.04 -26.97
N SER A 11 -59.62 -3.44 -25.93
CA SER A 11 -60.25 -3.18 -24.63
C SER A 11 -59.46 -2.16 -23.79
N GLU A 12 -60.20 -1.26 -23.15
CA GLU A 12 -59.90 -0.16 -22.21
C GLU A 12 -61.29 0.24 -21.64
N PRO A 13 -61.44 0.96 -20.51
CA PRO A 13 -60.47 1.39 -19.50
C PRO A 13 -60.97 1.14 -18.03
N GLU A 14 -60.28 1.70 -17.03
CA GLU A 14 -60.82 2.36 -15.81
C GLU A 14 -59.58 2.94 -15.07
N GLU A 15 -59.28 4.24 -15.15
CA GLU A 15 -59.87 5.39 -14.44
C GLU A 15 -59.66 5.41 -12.91
N ALA A 16 -58.65 6.19 -12.48
CA ALA A 16 -58.77 7.14 -11.35
C ALA A 16 -57.64 8.18 -11.42
N GLU A 17 -58.02 9.45 -11.63
CA GLU A 17 -57.21 10.66 -11.34
C GLU A 17 -57.06 10.82 -9.80
N SER A 18 -56.31 11.71 -9.14
CA SER A 18 -55.42 12.87 -9.40
C SER A 18 -54.54 12.99 -8.10
N SER A 19 -53.58 13.90 -7.85
CA SER A 19 -53.30 15.25 -8.32
C SER A 19 -51.81 15.59 -8.16
N ASP A 20 -51.33 16.54 -8.97
CA ASP A 20 -50.02 17.21 -8.90
C ASP A 20 -49.89 18.13 -7.66
N GLY A 21 -48.67 18.60 -7.34
CA GLY A 21 -48.40 19.54 -6.24
C GLY A 21 -46.92 19.75 -5.87
N SER A 22 -46.09 20.27 -6.78
CA SER A 22 -44.69 20.65 -6.48
C SER A 22 -44.53 21.95 -5.67
N GLN A 23 -43.50 22.07 -4.80
CA GLN A 23 -42.62 23.26 -4.65
C GLN A 23 -41.59 23.19 -3.50
N GLY A 24 -40.38 23.72 -3.75
CA GLY A 24 -39.61 24.55 -2.79
C GLY A 24 -38.74 23.88 -1.70
N PRO A 25 -37.42 24.20 -1.60
CA PRO A 25 -36.56 23.70 -0.53
C PRO A 25 -36.42 24.68 0.66
N GLU A 26 -36.50 24.19 1.89
CA GLU A 26 -36.27 24.99 3.10
C GLU A 26 -34.92 24.73 3.79
N THR A 27 -34.48 25.82 4.41
CA THR A 27 -33.18 26.15 4.96
C THR A 27 -32.73 25.37 6.20
N GLN A 28 -31.41 25.18 6.27
CA GLN A 28 -30.56 25.10 7.48
C GLN A 28 -31.25 24.96 8.86
N ARG A 29 -31.13 23.78 9.48
CA ARG A 29 -30.93 23.69 10.94
C ARG A 29 -29.76 22.78 11.30
N ARG A 30 -28.67 23.42 11.69
CA ARG A 30 -27.49 22.80 12.33
C ARG A 30 -27.88 22.43 13.77
N ARG A 31 -28.24 21.17 14.01
CA ARG A 31 -28.40 20.64 15.38
C ARG A 31 -27.05 20.11 15.86
N THR A 32 -26.47 20.81 16.82
CA THR A 32 -25.44 20.26 17.71
C THR A 32 -26.06 19.15 18.56
N THR A 33 -25.37 18.02 18.66
CA THR A 33 -25.58 17.00 19.68
C THR A 33 -24.21 16.69 20.28
N GLU A 34 -23.78 17.56 21.18
CA GLU A 34 -23.11 17.10 22.38
C GLU A 34 -24.22 16.51 23.25
N ASP A 35 -24.22 15.20 23.46
CA ASP A 35 -24.15 14.60 24.79
C ASP A 35 -24.05 13.06 24.71
N ALA A 36 -23.73 12.46 25.85
CA ALA A 36 -24.02 11.11 26.36
C ALA A 36 -24.67 10.03 25.42
N ASP A 37 -24.35 8.74 25.52
CA ASP A 37 -23.92 7.95 26.70
C ASP A 37 -22.93 6.82 26.35
N GLU A 38 -22.14 6.41 27.34
CA GLU A 38 -21.44 5.12 27.33
C GLU A 38 -22.43 3.99 27.68
N GLU A 39 -23.30 3.61 26.73
CA GLU A 39 -24.11 2.40 26.86
C GLU A 39 -23.23 1.15 26.70
N GLU A 40 -22.69 0.67 27.83
CA GLU A 40 -22.22 -0.70 27.97
C GLU A 40 -23.42 -1.67 27.85
N ASP A 41 -23.74 -2.07 26.62
CA ASP A 41 -24.70 -3.15 26.35
C ASP A 41 -24.16 -4.48 26.88
N TYR A 42 -24.48 -4.79 28.14
CA TYR A 42 -24.25 -6.08 28.79
C TYR A 42 -25.18 -7.17 28.25
N GLY A 43 -25.09 -7.42 26.93
CA GLY A 43 -25.73 -8.55 26.27
C GLY A 43 -25.24 -9.87 26.88
N VAL A 44 -26.14 -10.57 27.59
CA VAL A 44 -25.83 -11.80 28.35
C VAL A 44 -25.28 -12.90 27.43
N GLY A 45 -23.96 -13.06 27.50
CA GLY A 45 -23.19 -14.07 26.77
C GLY A 45 -21.87 -14.31 27.47
N GLY A 46 -21.92 -14.80 28.71
CA GLY A 46 -20.80 -14.94 29.64
C GLY A 46 -19.75 -16.00 29.27
N ALA A 47 -19.24 -15.95 28.03
CA ALA A 47 -18.08 -16.68 27.56
C ALA A 47 -17.07 -15.69 26.96
N THR A 48 -16.04 -15.40 27.75
CA THR A 48 -14.65 -15.41 27.25
C THR A 48 -14.32 -14.53 26.02
N GLN A 49 -14.71 -13.25 26.05
CA GLN A 49 -14.37 -12.27 24.99
C GLN A 49 -12.85 -12.19 24.69
N GLY A 50 -12.02 -12.40 25.71
CA GLY A 50 -10.56 -12.54 25.57
C GLY A 50 -10.11 -13.84 24.90
N GLU A 51 -10.74 -14.98 25.20
CA GLU A 51 -10.39 -16.26 24.56
C GLU A 51 -10.85 -16.31 23.10
N GLY A 52 -12.04 -15.79 22.78
CA GLY A 52 -12.51 -15.67 21.40
C GLY A 52 -11.58 -14.79 20.55
N THR A 53 -11.07 -13.69 21.12
CA THR A 53 -10.03 -12.88 20.48
C THR A 53 -8.73 -13.68 20.29
N ASN A 54 -8.28 -14.40 21.31
CA ASN A 54 -7.04 -15.18 21.24
C ASN A 54 -7.14 -16.32 20.20
N GLU A 55 -8.28 -17.00 20.11
CA GLU A 55 -8.53 -18.03 19.09
C GLU A 55 -8.53 -17.42 17.67
N MET A 56 -9.16 -16.25 17.49
CA MET A 56 -9.08 -15.49 16.22
C MET A 56 -7.64 -15.04 15.91
N ALA A 57 -6.86 -14.63 16.91
CA ALA A 57 -5.46 -14.27 16.73
C ALA A 57 -4.62 -15.50 16.29
N MET A 58 -4.80 -16.65 16.92
CA MET A 58 -4.14 -17.91 16.51
C MET A 58 -4.58 -18.37 15.11
N LYS A 59 -5.86 -18.20 14.74
CA LYS A 59 -6.34 -18.42 13.37
C LYS A 59 -5.66 -17.48 12.36
N LEU A 60 -5.48 -16.20 12.72
CA LEU A 60 -4.75 -15.23 11.89
C LEU A 60 -3.27 -15.60 11.73
N VAL A 61 -2.59 -15.97 12.82
CA VAL A 61 -1.19 -16.45 12.79
C VAL A 61 -1.06 -17.65 11.84
N ARG A 62 -1.91 -18.67 11.99
CA ARG A 62 -1.91 -19.86 11.14
C ARG A 62 -2.16 -19.53 9.66
N LEU A 63 -3.14 -18.66 9.38
CA LEU A 63 -3.41 -18.20 8.01
C LEU A 63 -2.21 -17.46 7.42
N ALA A 64 -1.57 -16.59 8.19
CA ALA A 64 -0.45 -15.80 7.74
C ALA A 64 0.79 -16.66 7.44
N LEU A 65 1.14 -17.61 8.32
CA LEU A 65 2.18 -18.61 8.08
C LEU A 65 1.92 -19.44 6.82
N ALA A 66 0.68 -19.89 6.60
CA ALA A 66 0.32 -20.70 5.43
C ALA A 66 0.35 -19.91 4.11
N LEU A 67 0.03 -18.60 4.14
CA LEU A 67 0.16 -17.74 2.96
C LEU A 67 1.62 -17.38 2.69
N GLU A 68 2.42 -17.16 3.73
CA GLU A 68 3.86 -16.92 3.59
C GLU A 68 4.57 -18.12 2.97
N PHE A 69 4.24 -19.33 3.43
CA PHE A 69 4.68 -20.58 2.81
C PHE A 69 4.44 -20.52 1.28
N GLN A 70 3.21 -20.21 0.86
CA GLN A 70 2.85 -20.11 -0.56
C GLN A 70 3.43 -18.89 -1.34
N ARG A 71 4.21 -18.00 -0.69
CA ARG A 71 4.62 -16.67 -1.20
C ARG A 71 3.45 -15.77 -1.61
N ARG A 72 2.34 -15.88 -0.89
CA ARG A 72 1.11 -15.11 -1.16
C ARG A 72 0.94 -14.00 -0.12
N PRO A 73 0.62 -12.78 -0.55
CA PRO A 73 0.34 -11.71 0.40
C PRO A 73 -1.01 -11.93 1.10
N LEU A 74 -1.03 -11.71 2.41
CA LEU A 74 -2.23 -11.76 3.26
C LEU A 74 -3.07 -10.51 3.01
N ARG A 75 -4.31 -10.64 2.52
CA ARG A 75 -5.20 -9.50 2.25
C ARG A 75 -6.22 -9.29 3.37
N ARG A 76 -6.67 -8.05 3.55
CA ARG A 76 -7.73 -7.71 4.52
C ARG A 76 -9.03 -8.47 4.26
N SER A 77 -9.35 -8.76 2.99
CA SER A 77 -10.48 -9.60 2.60
C SER A 77 -10.34 -11.04 3.11
N ASP A 78 -9.17 -11.66 2.93
CA ASP A 78 -8.90 -13.02 3.44
C ASP A 78 -9.00 -13.07 4.97
N ILE A 79 -8.55 -12.04 5.68
CA ILE A 79 -8.69 -11.94 7.15
C ILE A 79 -10.16 -11.81 7.56
N SER A 80 -10.93 -10.95 6.89
CA SER A 80 -12.36 -10.78 7.18
C SER A 80 -13.14 -12.08 6.94
N GLU A 81 -12.87 -12.77 5.83
CA GLU A 81 -13.58 -14.00 5.45
C GLU A 81 -13.19 -15.20 6.33
N LYS A 82 -11.88 -15.42 6.56
CA LYS A 82 -11.36 -16.68 7.12
C LYS A 82 -11.04 -16.63 8.61
N VAL A 83 -11.01 -15.44 9.22
CA VAL A 83 -10.68 -15.26 10.64
C VAL A 83 -11.81 -14.60 11.41
N LEU A 84 -12.31 -13.46 10.92
CA LEU A 84 -13.24 -12.62 11.69
C LEU A 84 -14.71 -12.99 11.45
N GLY A 85 -15.07 -13.36 10.22
CA GLY A 85 -16.46 -13.54 9.80
C GLY A 85 -17.32 -12.32 10.16
N PRO A 86 -18.37 -12.45 10.99
CA PRO A 86 -19.20 -11.32 11.43
C PRO A 86 -18.44 -10.33 12.34
N ASN A 87 -17.37 -10.77 13.02
CA ASN A 87 -16.64 -9.98 14.03
C ASN A 87 -15.67 -8.95 13.42
N GLY A 88 -15.99 -8.38 12.25
CA GLY A 88 -15.11 -7.49 11.48
C GLY A 88 -14.59 -6.26 12.25
N ARG A 89 -15.35 -5.78 13.24
CA ARG A 89 -14.97 -4.68 14.15
C ARG A 89 -13.75 -5.02 15.03
N GLN A 90 -13.55 -6.29 15.38
CA GLN A 90 -12.47 -6.73 16.29
C GLN A 90 -11.08 -6.81 15.63
N PHE A 91 -10.98 -6.55 14.32
CA PHE A 91 -9.73 -6.69 13.54
C PHE A 91 -8.51 -6.06 14.19
N LYS A 92 -8.60 -4.81 14.69
CA LYS A 92 -7.45 -4.10 15.26
C LYS A 92 -6.90 -4.85 16.50
N HIS A 93 -7.79 -5.38 17.33
CA HIS A 93 -7.41 -6.13 18.53
C HIS A 93 -6.84 -7.50 18.16
N VAL A 94 -7.50 -8.25 17.27
CA VAL A 94 -7.04 -9.55 16.76
C VAL A 94 -5.69 -9.44 16.04
N PHE A 95 -5.48 -8.41 15.22
CA PHE A 95 -4.23 -8.15 14.50
C PHE A 95 -3.08 -7.82 15.45
N ASN A 96 -3.32 -6.96 16.45
CA ASN A 96 -2.31 -6.64 17.47
C ASN A 96 -1.93 -7.88 18.31
N GLN A 97 -2.90 -8.71 18.70
CA GLN A 97 -2.63 -9.98 19.40
C GLN A 97 -1.86 -10.97 18.52
N ALA A 98 -2.21 -11.09 17.23
CA ALA A 98 -1.47 -11.92 16.28
C ALA A 98 -0.02 -11.42 16.08
N GLN A 99 0.21 -10.10 16.04
CA GLN A 99 1.55 -9.52 15.97
C GLN A 99 2.39 -9.85 17.22
N ILE A 100 1.79 -9.87 18.42
CA ILE A 100 2.49 -10.31 19.64
C ILE A 100 2.93 -11.77 19.48
N HIS A 101 2.00 -12.68 19.15
CA HIS A 101 2.30 -14.11 18.95
C HIS A 101 3.36 -14.37 17.86
N LEU A 102 3.30 -13.65 16.73
CA LEU A 102 4.29 -13.75 15.66
C LEU A 102 5.70 -13.35 16.13
N ARG A 103 5.81 -12.25 16.90
CA ARG A 103 7.11 -11.77 17.40
C ARG A 103 7.68 -12.67 18.49
N THR A 104 6.86 -13.07 19.47
CA THR A 104 7.33 -13.80 20.66
C THR A 104 7.59 -15.28 20.42
N VAL A 105 6.79 -15.94 19.56
CA VAL A 105 6.90 -17.39 19.31
C VAL A 105 7.68 -17.68 18.03
N PHE A 106 7.49 -16.89 16.97
CA PHE A 106 8.03 -17.19 15.63
C PHE A 106 9.18 -16.28 15.19
N GLY A 107 9.49 -15.21 15.93
CA GLY A 107 10.52 -14.24 15.50
C GLY A 107 10.17 -13.54 14.19
N MET A 108 8.89 -13.34 13.90
CA MET A 108 8.38 -12.71 12.68
C MET A 108 7.41 -11.56 12.96
N GLU A 109 7.15 -10.74 11.96
CA GLU A 109 6.12 -9.70 12.00
C GLU A 109 5.36 -9.61 10.67
N LEU A 110 4.09 -9.18 10.72
CA LEU A 110 3.34 -8.78 9.54
C LEU A 110 3.71 -7.35 9.14
N VAL A 111 4.31 -7.18 7.97
CA VAL A 111 4.65 -5.89 7.37
C VAL A 111 3.66 -5.56 6.25
N GLU A 112 3.17 -4.32 6.23
CA GLU A 112 2.24 -3.84 5.21
C GLU A 112 2.98 -3.65 3.87
N LEU A 113 2.43 -4.23 2.81
CA LEU A 113 2.98 -4.08 1.47
C LEU A 113 2.55 -2.72 0.90
N PRO A 114 3.47 -1.94 0.30
CA PRO A 114 3.14 -0.64 -0.29
C PRO A 114 2.14 -0.80 -1.45
N ALA A 115 1.36 0.25 -1.71
CA ALA A 115 0.39 0.23 -2.79
C ALA A 115 1.09 -0.08 -4.12
N LYS A 116 0.46 -0.88 -4.98
CA LYS A 116 0.95 -1.02 -6.37
C LYS A 116 0.95 0.37 -6.99
N GLU A 117 2.14 0.86 -7.34
CA GLU A 117 2.31 2.19 -7.89
C GLU A 117 1.49 2.32 -9.18
N LYS A 118 0.84 3.47 -9.32
CA LYS A 118 0.07 3.85 -10.50
C LYS A 118 1.02 4.45 -11.52
N VAL A 119 1.81 3.60 -12.19
CA VAL A 119 3.02 4.06 -12.91
C VAL A 119 2.71 4.67 -14.28
N THR A 120 1.70 4.17 -15.01
CA THR A 120 1.40 4.67 -16.37
C THR A 120 0.83 6.10 -16.36
N LEU A 121 1.04 6.87 -17.42
CA LEU A 121 0.55 8.24 -17.57
C LEU A 121 -0.97 8.33 -17.44
N GLN A 122 -1.71 7.32 -17.91
CA GLN A 122 -3.16 7.22 -17.70
C GLN A 122 -3.52 7.02 -16.23
N GLN A 123 -2.82 6.14 -15.51
CA GLN A 123 -3.03 5.89 -14.09
C GLN A 123 -2.62 7.10 -13.23
N LYS A 124 -1.55 7.82 -13.60
CA LYS A 124 -1.13 9.09 -12.99
C LYS A 124 -2.18 10.20 -13.18
N ARG A 125 -2.70 10.38 -14.39
CA ARG A 125 -3.81 11.33 -14.67
C ARG A 125 -5.11 10.96 -13.93
N ALA A 126 -5.40 9.66 -13.79
CA ALA A 126 -6.54 9.19 -12.99
C ALA A 126 -6.32 9.36 -11.47
N ALA A 127 -5.08 9.21 -10.99
CA ALA A 127 -4.71 9.45 -9.60
C ALA A 127 -4.84 10.92 -9.20
N GLN A 128 -4.42 11.85 -10.06
CA GLN A 128 -4.61 13.30 -9.83
C GLN A 128 -6.09 13.69 -9.68
N LYS A 129 -7.00 12.98 -10.37
CA LYS A 129 -8.47 13.17 -10.22
C LYS A 129 -9.07 12.50 -8.98
N SER A 130 -8.30 11.71 -8.22
CA SER A 130 -8.75 10.92 -7.06
C SER A 130 -7.88 11.11 -5.82
N ALA A 131 -7.12 12.22 -5.76
CA ALA A 131 -6.11 12.48 -4.73
C ALA A 131 -6.66 12.63 -3.29
N SER A 132 -7.97 12.75 -3.10
CA SER A 132 -8.59 12.94 -1.77
C SER A 132 -8.81 11.65 -0.96
N GLN A 133 -8.54 10.46 -1.53
CA GLN A 133 -8.57 9.19 -0.78
C GLN A 133 -7.39 8.28 -1.14
N ALA A 134 -6.25 8.51 -0.47
CA ALA A 134 -5.20 7.51 -0.33
C ALA A 134 -5.74 6.32 0.50
N LYS A 135 -6.33 5.34 -0.18
CA LYS A 135 -6.89 4.14 0.46
C LYS A 135 -5.75 3.33 1.07
N ALA A 136 -5.71 3.24 2.40
CA ALA A 136 -4.72 2.49 3.16
C ALA A 136 -4.54 1.07 2.62
N THR A 137 -3.30 0.59 2.62
CA THR A 137 -2.96 -0.68 2.00
C THR A 137 -3.49 -1.85 2.80
N ALA A 138 -4.22 -2.72 2.11
CA ALA A 138 -5.01 -3.77 2.72
C ALA A 138 -4.33 -5.14 2.55
N SER A 139 -3.00 -5.18 2.61
CA SER A 139 -2.19 -6.34 2.23
C SER A 139 -0.88 -6.39 3.01
N TRP A 140 -0.52 -7.55 3.54
CA TRP A 140 0.67 -7.78 4.37
C TRP A 140 1.49 -8.98 3.88
N VAL A 141 2.73 -9.06 4.31
CA VAL A 141 3.67 -10.20 4.15
C VAL A 141 4.32 -10.49 5.51
N LEU A 142 4.76 -11.72 5.77
CA LEU A 142 5.58 -11.99 6.96
C LEU A 142 7.05 -11.66 6.66
N THR A 143 7.71 -10.99 7.59
CA THR A 143 9.15 -10.80 7.56
C THR A 143 9.78 -11.33 8.84
N SER A 144 11.02 -11.81 8.76
CA SER A 144 11.80 -12.19 9.94
C SER A 144 12.31 -10.94 10.65
N ILE A 145 12.07 -10.87 11.96
CA ILE A 145 12.67 -9.88 12.87
C ILE A 145 13.91 -10.42 13.58
N LEU A 146 14.34 -11.66 13.27
CA LEU A 146 15.53 -12.25 13.86
C LEU A 146 16.79 -11.45 13.48
N PRO A 147 17.76 -11.29 14.40
CA PRO A 147 19.09 -10.77 14.10
C PRO A 147 19.78 -11.49 12.94
N SER A 148 20.67 -10.81 12.23
CA SER A 148 21.32 -11.32 11.00
C SER A 148 22.03 -12.66 11.20
N ASN A 149 22.66 -12.87 12.36
CA ASN A 149 23.35 -14.12 12.72
C ASN A 149 22.42 -15.32 12.92
N PHE A 150 21.10 -15.13 12.92
CA PHE A 150 20.09 -16.20 12.96
C PHE A 150 19.33 -16.33 11.62
N ARG A 151 19.70 -15.57 10.58
CA ARG A 151 19.10 -15.64 9.22
C ARG A 151 19.84 -16.61 8.29
N ASP A 152 20.68 -17.48 8.85
CA ASP A 152 21.36 -18.53 8.10
C ASP A 152 20.33 -19.49 7.48
N PRO A 153 20.40 -19.81 6.17
CA PRO A 153 19.53 -20.80 5.52
C PRO A 153 19.59 -22.22 6.14
N ALA A 154 20.65 -22.55 6.88
CA ALA A 154 20.74 -23.78 7.66
C ALA A 154 19.87 -23.76 8.94
N ILE A 155 19.54 -22.56 9.45
CA ILE A 155 18.68 -22.35 10.63
C ILE A 155 17.23 -22.14 10.18
N ILE A 156 17.00 -21.26 9.19
CA ILE A 156 15.66 -20.95 8.67
C ILE A 156 15.41 -21.74 7.39
N GLN A 157 14.66 -22.83 7.49
CA GLN A 157 14.27 -23.60 6.31
C GLN A 157 13.36 -22.79 5.37
N PRO A 158 13.50 -22.95 4.05
CA PRO A 158 12.82 -22.10 3.09
C PRO A 158 11.34 -22.43 2.93
N LEU A 159 10.58 -21.39 2.59
CA LEU A 159 9.14 -21.37 2.81
C LEU A 159 8.30 -22.14 1.77
N SER A 160 8.79 -22.53 0.59
CA SER A 160 8.08 -23.46 -0.33
C SER A 160 8.94 -23.85 -1.53
N ALA A 161 9.94 -24.70 -1.27
CA ALA A 161 10.69 -25.39 -2.30
C ALA A 161 10.89 -26.86 -1.88
N PRO A 162 11.02 -27.81 -2.83
CA PRO A 162 11.29 -29.21 -2.50
C PRO A 162 12.61 -29.41 -1.73
N THR A 163 13.59 -28.52 -1.96
CA THR A 163 14.88 -28.49 -1.27
C THR A 163 15.31 -27.05 -0.96
N ALA A 164 16.21 -26.88 0.02
CA ALA A 164 16.75 -25.56 0.33
C ALA A 164 17.64 -24.96 -0.78
N VAL A 165 18.24 -25.82 -1.60
CA VAL A 165 19.02 -25.42 -2.77
C VAL A 165 18.12 -24.75 -3.82
N ASP A 166 16.91 -25.28 -4.04
CA ASP A 166 16.03 -24.77 -5.09
C ASP A 166 15.37 -23.43 -4.72
N GLU A 167 15.05 -23.22 -3.43
CA GLU A 167 14.70 -21.88 -2.97
C GLU A 167 15.88 -20.92 -3.13
N SER A 168 17.10 -21.33 -2.74
CA SER A 168 18.27 -20.46 -2.84
C SER A 168 18.50 -19.97 -4.28
N LYS A 169 18.26 -20.82 -5.29
CA LYS A 169 18.25 -20.41 -6.71
C LYS A 169 17.17 -19.38 -7.00
N TYR A 170 15.92 -19.63 -6.60
CA TYR A 170 14.81 -18.71 -6.83
C TYR A 170 15.05 -17.34 -6.15
N THR A 171 15.54 -17.36 -4.91
CA THR A 171 15.97 -16.19 -4.14
C THR A 171 17.10 -15.44 -4.80
N ALA A 172 18.14 -16.11 -5.27
CA ALA A 172 19.22 -15.47 -6.02
C ALA A 172 18.68 -14.75 -7.26
N VAL A 173 17.86 -15.42 -8.08
CA VAL A 173 17.28 -14.83 -9.30
C VAL A 173 16.42 -13.61 -8.97
N TYR A 174 15.44 -13.70 -8.07
CA TYR A 174 14.58 -12.55 -7.79
C TYR A 174 15.37 -11.39 -7.17
N THR A 175 16.38 -11.67 -6.34
CA THR A 175 17.19 -10.63 -5.69
C THR A 175 18.06 -9.91 -6.72
N VAL A 176 18.68 -10.64 -7.67
CA VAL A 176 19.45 -10.05 -8.78
C VAL A 176 18.55 -9.20 -9.68
N LEU A 177 17.39 -9.70 -10.10
CA LEU A 177 16.49 -8.97 -11.00
C LEU A 177 15.92 -7.70 -10.35
N VAL A 178 15.49 -7.78 -9.08
CA VAL A 178 15.03 -6.59 -8.34
C VAL A 178 16.17 -5.60 -8.12
N SER A 179 17.37 -6.07 -7.78
CA SER A 179 18.56 -5.22 -7.64
C SER A 179 18.88 -4.50 -8.93
N MET A 180 18.79 -5.17 -10.08
CA MET A 180 19.05 -4.56 -11.37
C MET A 180 18.03 -3.48 -11.75
N ILE A 181 16.74 -3.71 -11.48
CA ILE A 181 15.69 -2.68 -11.66
C ILE A 181 15.92 -1.50 -10.70
N ARG A 182 16.32 -1.75 -9.44
CA ARG A 182 16.62 -0.70 -8.46
C ARG A 182 17.81 0.16 -8.88
N LEU A 183 18.93 -0.47 -9.27
CA LEU A 183 20.16 0.21 -9.71
C LEU A 183 20.03 0.92 -11.06
N SER A 184 18.99 0.62 -11.86
CA SER A 184 18.66 1.35 -13.09
C SER A 184 17.73 2.56 -12.87
N GLY A 185 17.59 3.04 -11.63
CA GLY A 185 16.68 4.15 -11.28
C GLY A 185 15.25 3.72 -10.95
N GLY A 186 14.99 2.42 -10.72
CA GLY A 186 13.68 1.89 -10.33
C GLY A 186 12.77 1.44 -11.48
N ALA A 187 13.16 1.70 -12.73
CA ALA A 187 12.51 1.18 -13.93
C ALA A 187 13.56 0.65 -14.93
N LEU A 188 13.29 -0.47 -15.58
CA LEU A 188 14.19 -1.12 -16.53
C LEU A 188 13.46 -1.44 -17.86
N PRO A 189 13.85 -0.85 -18.99
CA PRO A 189 13.26 -1.18 -20.31
C PRO A 189 13.40 -2.67 -20.67
N ASP A 190 12.42 -3.22 -21.40
CA ASP A 190 12.34 -4.66 -21.76
C ASP A 190 13.65 -5.16 -22.41
N ALA A 191 14.17 -4.42 -23.40
CA ALA A 191 15.43 -4.76 -24.08
C ALA A 191 16.68 -4.74 -23.16
N LYS A 192 16.65 -4.00 -22.04
CA LYS A 192 17.70 -4.08 -21.01
C LYS A 192 17.50 -5.30 -20.11
N MET A 193 16.25 -5.65 -19.77
CA MET A 193 15.93 -6.87 -19.02
C MET A 193 16.38 -8.12 -19.79
N GLU A 194 16.03 -8.22 -21.08
CA GLU A 194 16.39 -9.34 -21.95
C GLU A 194 17.91 -9.53 -22.06
N ARG A 195 18.66 -8.45 -22.33
CA ARG A 195 20.14 -8.46 -22.34
C ARG A 195 20.74 -8.91 -21.01
N SER A 196 20.03 -8.69 -19.91
CA SER A 196 20.49 -9.08 -18.56
C SER A 196 20.24 -10.55 -18.30
N LEU A 197 19.09 -11.08 -18.73
CA LEU A 197 18.78 -12.51 -18.71
C LEU A 197 19.77 -13.30 -19.58
N GLN A 198 20.11 -12.82 -20.78
CA GLN A 198 21.16 -13.39 -21.64
C GLN A 198 22.52 -13.45 -20.94
N ARG A 199 22.90 -12.39 -20.20
CA ARG A 199 24.16 -12.37 -19.41
C ARG A 199 24.15 -13.34 -18.23
N LEU A 200 22.97 -13.69 -17.72
CA LEU A 200 22.78 -14.70 -16.67
C LEU A 200 22.61 -16.12 -17.25
N GLN A 201 22.69 -16.30 -18.58
CA GLN A 201 22.40 -17.56 -19.27
C GLN A 201 20.97 -18.06 -19.00
N MET A 202 20.03 -17.12 -18.97
CA MET A 202 18.62 -17.32 -18.63
C MET A 202 17.68 -16.77 -19.72
N GLU A 203 18.09 -16.71 -20.99
CA GLU A 203 17.23 -16.26 -22.09
C GLU A 203 15.99 -17.15 -22.27
N ASP A 204 16.18 -18.44 -22.50
CA ASP A 204 15.09 -19.39 -22.76
C ASP A 204 14.78 -20.28 -21.55
N ASN A 205 15.80 -20.73 -20.84
CA ASN A 205 15.71 -21.73 -19.77
C ASN A 205 16.22 -21.20 -18.42
N THR A 206 15.81 -21.84 -17.32
CA THR A 206 16.21 -21.44 -15.96
C THR A 206 16.67 -22.64 -15.12
N PRO A 207 17.56 -22.43 -14.13
CA PRO A 207 17.96 -23.48 -13.18
C PRO A 207 16.92 -23.74 -12.07
N VAL A 208 15.78 -23.03 -12.08
CA VAL A 208 14.75 -23.11 -11.03
C VAL A 208 13.79 -24.26 -11.34
N VAL A 209 13.64 -25.18 -10.39
CA VAL A 209 12.75 -26.35 -10.48
C VAL A 209 11.30 -25.90 -10.74
N ASP A 210 10.55 -26.69 -11.51
CA ASP A 210 9.20 -26.41 -12.04
C ASP A 210 9.07 -25.21 -13.00
N PHE A 211 10.11 -24.37 -13.11
CA PHE A 211 10.15 -23.16 -13.95
C PHE A 211 11.22 -23.25 -15.04
N GLU A 212 11.28 -24.39 -15.74
CA GLU A 212 12.23 -24.68 -16.81
C GLU A 212 12.39 -23.54 -17.84
N LYS A 213 11.28 -22.88 -18.22
CA LYS A 213 11.29 -21.76 -19.18
C LYS A 213 11.29 -20.40 -18.48
N THR A 214 12.12 -19.47 -18.95
CA THR A 214 12.23 -18.10 -18.41
C THR A 214 10.89 -17.37 -18.39
N GLU A 215 10.06 -17.51 -19.43
CA GLU A 215 8.73 -16.89 -19.48
C GLU A 215 7.80 -17.38 -18.35
N LYS A 216 7.91 -18.65 -17.92
CA LYS A 216 7.16 -19.17 -16.76
C LYS A 216 7.69 -18.58 -15.46
N LEU A 217 9.01 -18.47 -15.31
CA LEU A 217 9.65 -17.88 -14.14
C LEU A 217 9.27 -16.40 -13.97
N MET A 218 9.31 -15.61 -15.05
CA MET A 218 8.91 -14.20 -15.01
C MET A 218 7.45 -14.02 -14.59
N LYS A 219 6.53 -14.85 -15.10
CA LYS A 219 5.12 -14.88 -14.67
C LYS A 219 4.94 -15.25 -13.19
N ARG A 220 5.80 -16.13 -12.64
CA ARG A 220 5.82 -16.46 -11.20
C ARG A 220 6.33 -15.29 -10.35
N LEU A 221 7.40 -14.62 -10.79
CA LEU A 221 7.94 -13.42 -10.13
C LEU A 221 6.94 -12.25 -10.09
N GLU A 222 6.15 -12.06 -11.16
CA GLU A 222 5.03 -11.11 -11.20
C GLU A 222 3.90 -11.49 -10.23
N LYS A 223 3.51 -12.77 -10.20
CA LYS A 223 2.45 -13.30 -9.34
C LYS A 223 2.78 -13.16 -7.86
N ASP A 224 4.03 -13.39 -7.49
CA ASP A 224 4.53 -13.29 -6.11
C ASP A 224 4.80 -11.83 -5.71
N GLY A 225 4.87 -10.92 -6.69
CA GLY A 225 4.95 -9.48 -6.48
C GLY A 225 6.38 -8.95 -6.31
N TYR A 226 7.38 -9.63 -6.84
CA TYR A 226 8.77 -9.16 -6.90
C TYR A 226 8.98 -8.14 -8.03
N ILE A 227 8.39 -8.39 -9.20
CA ILE A 227 8.49 -7.52 -10.38
C ILE A 227 7.09 -7.20 -10.94
N VAL A 228 6.99 -6.15 -11.74
CA VAL A 228 5.77 -5.76 -12.47
C VAL A 228 6.17 -5.30 -13.86
N ARG A 229 5.68 -6.00 -14.89
CA ARG A 229 5.73 -5.53 -16.29
C ARG A 229 4.69 -4.44 -16.51
N ILE A 230 5.12 -3.32 -17.07
CA ILE A 230 4.27 -2.21 -17.45
C ILE A 230 4.39 -2.02 -18.95
N LYS A 231 3.24 -1.85 -19.60
CA LYS A 231 3.11 -1.57 -21.02
C LYS A 231 2.42 -0.21 -21.17
N GLU A 232 3.09 0.72 -21.83
CA GLU A 232 2.66 2.12 -21.97
C GLU A 232 2.52 2.45 -23.46
N SER A 233 1.27 2.62 -23.91
CA SER A 233 1.02 2.99 -25.31
C SER A 233 1.22 4.50 -25.47
N THR A 234 2.22 4.87 -26.26
CA THR A 234 2.56 6.28 -26.54
C THR A 234 1.55 6.98 -27.45
N GLY A 235 0.64 6.22 -28.07
CA GLY A 235 -0.32 6.71 -29.07
C GLY A 235 0.28 6.95 -30.46
N THR A 236 1.61 6.89 -30.59
CA THR A 236 2.36 7.04 -31.85
C THR A 236 2.71 5.74 -32.56
N GLY A 237 2.32 4.58 -32.00
CA GLY A 237 2.33 3.28 -32.68
C GLY A 237 3.09 2.18 -31.95
N GLU A 238 4.24 2.51 -31.36
CA GLU A 238 5.02 1.57 -30.54
C GLU A 238 4.65 1.69 -29.06
N ASP A 239 4.48 0.54 -28.41
CA ASP A 239 4.18 0.44 -26.99
C ASP A 239 5.47 0.25 -26.18
N ASP A 240 5.80 1.23 -25.34
CA ASP A 240 6.96 1.15 -24.45
C ASP A 240 6.72 0.11 -23.35
N VAL A 241 7.64 -0.84 -23.21
CA VAL A 241 7.58 -1.87 -22.17
C VAL A 241 8.74 -1.70 -21.20
N TYR A 242 8.43 -1.65 -19.91
CA TYR A 242 9.41 -1.54 -18.84
C TYR A 242 8.99 -2.32 -17.59
N TRP A 243 10.00 -2.73 -16.83
CA TRP A 243 9.88 -3.50 -15.59
C TRP A 243 10.11 -2.60 -14.38
N THR A 244 9.29 -2.76 -13.35
CA THR A 244 9.44 -2.08 -12.06
C THR A 244 9.40 -3.09 -10.92
N VAL A 245 9.86 -2.69 -9.73
CA VAL A 245 9.84 -3.55 -8.54
C VAL A 245 8.42 -3.61 -7.96
N GLY A 246 7.92 -4.82 -7.75
CA GLY A 246 6.62 -5.05 -7.12
C GLY A 246 6.63 -4.82 -5.60
N PRO A 247 5.46 -4.78 -4.95
CA PRO A 247 5.35 -4.46 -3.52
C PRO A 247 6.16 -5.38 -2.61
N ARG A 248 6.21 -6.69 -2.91
CA ARG A 248 6.94 -7.67 -2.09
C ARG A 248 8.45 -7.46 -2.21
N GLY A 249 8.95 -7.28 -3.43
CA GLY A 249 10.37 -6.96 -3.66
C GLY A 249 10.83 -5.66 -2.99
N LYS A 250 9.94 -4.67 -2.86
CA LYS A 250 10.23 -3.43 -2.11
C LYS A 250 10.37 -3.63 -0.60
N VAL A 251 9.67 -4.59 -0.01
CA VAL A 251 9.68 -4.86 1.43
C VAL A 251 10.77 -5.86 1.83
N GLU A 252 10.91 -6.96 1.09
CA GLU A 252 11.84 -8.05 1.47
C GLU A 252 13.30 -7.74 1.17
N ILE A 253 13.55 -7.06 0.04
CA ILE A 253 14.91 -6.73 -0.42
C ILE A 253 15.20 -5.27 -0.06
N GLY A 254 14.25 -4.36 -0.33
CA GLY A 254 14.40 -2.93 -0.05
C GLY A 254 15.62 -2.34 -0.75
N ASP A 255 16.18 -1.27 -0.20
CA ASP A 255 17.43 -0.68 -0.68
C ASP A 255 18.66 -1.29 0.02
N ASN A 256 18.48 -1.78 1.26
CA ASN A 256 19.52 -2.45 2.04
C ASN A 256 19.93 -3.81 1.46
N GLY A 257 18.99 -4.62 0.97
CA GLY A 257 19.29 -5.89 0.32
C GLY A 257 20.02 -5.72 -1.02
N VAL A 258 19.71 -4.66 -1.77
CA VAL A 258 20.45 -4.31 -2.99
C VAL A 258 21.88 -3.86 -2.67
N ARG A 259 22.07 -3.03 -1.63
CA ARG A 259 23.41 -2.66 -1.13
C ARG A 259 24.19 -3.90 -0.68
N GLY A 260 23.56 -4.79 0.10
CA GLY A 260 24.17 -6.04 0.57
C GLY A 260 24.59 -6.97 -0.56
N LEU A 261 23.71 -7.22 -1.55
CA LEU A 261 24.06 -8.01 -2.74
C LEU A 261 25.21 -7.35 -3.52
N THR A 262 25.16 -6.03 -3.70
CA THR A 262 26.20 -5.31 -4.45
C THR A 262 27.55 -5.42 -3.75
N LYS A 263 27.64 -5.17 -2.43
CA LYS A 263 28.87 -5.37 -1.65
C LYS A 263 29.36 -6.83 -1.72
N ALA A 264 28.46 -7.81 -1.63
CA ALA A 264 28.83 -9.23 -1.74
C ALA A 264 29.38 -9.61 -3.14
N VAL A 265 28.90 -8.99 -4.22
CA VAL A 265 29.35 -9.26 -5.59
C VAL A 265 30.67 -8.56 -5.91
N TYR A 266 30.88 -7.33 -5.43
CA TYR A 266 32.14 -6.59 -5.63
C TYR A 266 33.25 -7.01 -4.65
N GLY A 267 32.90 -7.71 -3.57
CA GLY A 267 33.83 -8.21 -2.56
C GLY A 267 34.32 -7.13 -1.60
N GLU A 268 35.19 -7.55 -0.67
CA GLU A 268 35.90 -6.66 0.23
C GLU A 268 36.82 -5.74 -0.59
N GLN A 269 36.74 -4.43 -0.37
CA GLN A 269 37.52 -3.45 -1.12
C GLN A 269 38.89 -3.26 -0.47
N GLU A 270 39.94 -3.06 -1.28
CA GLU A 270 41.34 -2.98 -0.81
C GLU A 270 41.65 -1.77 0.10
N SER A 271 40.73 -0.80 0.19
CA SER A 271 40.87 0.44 0.97
C SER A 271 39.50 0.96 1.39
N GLU A 272 39.42 1.57 2.57
CA GLU A 272 38.24 2.31 3.07
C GLU A 272 37.75 3.33 2.02
N THR A 273 38.67 4.00 1.31
CA THR A 273 38.33 4.97 0.25
C THR A 273 37.61 4.36 -0.95
N ALA A 274 37.91 3.09 -1.27
CA ALA A 274 37.28 2.37 -2.37
C ALA A 274 35.89 1.85 -1.96
N GLU A 275 35.72 1.44 -0.69
CA GLU A 275 34.39 1.13 -0.15
C GLU A 275 33.48 2.37 -0.13
N ASP A 276 33.99 3.51 0.35
CA ASP A 276 33.30 4.80 0.34
C ASP A 276 32.85 5.22 -1.07
N GLU A 277 33.70 4.98 -2.08
CA GLU A 277 33.36 5.23 -3.47
C GLU A 277 32.26 4.30 -4.00
N LEU A 278 32.30 3.02 -3.62
CA LEU A 278 31.27 2.03 -3.99
C LEU A 278 29.93 2.37 -3.32
N GLU A 279 29.93 2.71 -2.03
CA GLU A 279 28.79 3.21 -1.26
C GLU A 279 28.11 4.39 -1.99
N ARG A 280 28.89 5.42 -2.35
CA ARG A 280 28.41 6.61 -3.08
C ARG A 280 27.93 6.29 -4.49
N LYS A 281 28.49 5.28 -5.16
CA LYS A 281 28.01 4.81 -6.48
C LYS A 281 26.64 4.12 -6.33
N ILE A 282 26.47 3.26 -5.32
CA ILE A 282 25.21 2.59 -4.99
C ILE A 282 24.11 3.61 -4.65
N ASP A 283 24.40 4.59 -3.79
CA ASP A 283 23.42 5.61 -3.39
C ASP A 283 22.85 6.42 -4.57
N ARG A 284 23.73 6.80 -5.50
CA ARG A 284 23.34 7.46 -6.75
C ARG A 284 22.49 6.54 -7.64
N SER A 285 22.90 5.28 -7.84
CA SER A 285 22.16 4.32 -8.66
C SER A 285 20.79 3.94 -8.11
N LEU A 286 20.61 3.92 -6.78
CA LEU A 286 19.32 3.69 -6.12
C LEU A 286 18.40 4.93 -6.15
N GLY A 287 18.92 6.09 -6.57
CA GLY A 287 18.20 7.37 -6.59
C GLY A 287 17.75 7.81 -5.20
N ILE A 288 18.47 7.42 -4.13
CA ILE A 288 18.06 7.67 -2.74
C ILE A 288 17.94 9.18 -2.49
N SER A 289 18.92 9.97 -2.94
CA SER A 289 18.92 11.43 -2.79
C SER A 289 17.73 12.10 -3.50
N GLU A 290 17.45 11.74 -4.76
CA GLU A 290 16.33 12.30 -5.53
C GLU A 290 14.97 11.96 -4.90
N ARG A 291 14.83 10.73 -4.38
CA ARG A 291 13.61 10.25 -3.71
C ARG A 291 13.39 10.97 -2.37
N LEU A 292 14.45 11.18 -1.59
CA LEU A 292 14.41 11.96 -0.34
C LEU A 292 14.07 13.43 -0.60
N GLU A 293 14.63 14.04 -1.65
CA GLU A 293 14.23 15.39 -2.08
C GLU A 293 12.76 15.48 -2.48
N GLN A 294 12.25 14.48 -3.22
CA GLN A 294 10.84 14.47 -3.63
C GLN A 294 9.91 14.35 -2.42
N ILE A 295 10.19 13.44 -1.49
CA ILE A 295 9.43 13.28 -0.23
C ILE A 295 9.45 14.58 0.59
N ASN A 296 10.60 15.25 0.69
CA ASN A 296 10.70 16.53 1.39
C ASN A 296 9.90 17.66 0.71
N ARG A 297 9.83 17.68 -0.63
CA ARG A 297 8.99 18.65 -1.37
C ARG A 297 7.49 18.37 -1.18
N GLU A 298 7.09 17.11 -1.16
CA GLU A 298 5.70 16.69 -0.93
C GLU A 298 5.26 17.04 0.52
N GLN A 299 6.08 16.72 1.52
CA GLN A 299 5.83 17.11 2.93
C GLN A 299 5.88 18.63 3.18
N ALA A 300 6.67 19.38 2.40
CA ALA A 300 6.67 20.84 2.47
C ALA A 300 5.40 21.45 1.86
N ALA A 301 4.79 20.80 0.86
CA ALA A 301 3.55 21.23 0.23
C ALA A 301 2.30 20.96 1.11
N GLU A 302 2.32 19.92 1.94
CA GLU A 302 1.20 19.58 2.85
C GLU A 302 1.12 20.43 4.12
N LYS A 303 2.14 21.24 4.46
CA LYS A 303 2.06 22.15 5.61
C LYS A 303 1.10 23.32 5.32
N PRO A 304 -0.05 23.44 6.01
CA PRO A 304 -0.96 24.55 5.78
C PRO A 304 -0.28 25.86 6.20
N LYS A 305 -0.30 26.85 5.31
CA LYS A 305 0.12 28.22 5.64
C LYS A 305 -0.76 28.75 6.79
N LYS A 306 -0.25 28.74 8.03
CA LYS A 306 -0.93 29.37 9.17
C LYS A 306 -1.21 30.83 8.81
N GLY A 307 -2.49 31.20 8.86
CA GLY A 307 -2.98 32.45 8.28
C GLY A 307 -2.30 33.68 8.89
N GLY A 308 -1.91 34.62 8.02
CA GLY A 308 -1.50 35.95 8.44
C GLY A 308 -2.66 36.64 9.15
N ARG A 309 -2.50 36.88 10.46
CA ARG A 309 -3.55 37.47 11.30
C ARG A 309 -3.72 38.94 10.89
N LYS A 310 -4.86 39.23 10.25
CA LYS A 310 -5.23 40.57 9.76
C LYS A 310 -5.32 41.53 10.97
N LYS A 311 -4.35 42.44 11.11
CA LYS A 311 -4.32 43.45 12.17
C LYS A 311 -4.92 44.74 11.62
N GLN A 312 -6.15 45.08 12.00
CA GLN A 312 -6.80 46.33 11.59
C GLN A 312 -7.75 46.83 12.68
N ASN A 313 -7.44 48.02 13.19
CA ASN A 313 -8.18 48.94 14.07
C ASN A 313 -9.28 48.39 15.00
N GLN A 314 -8.97 48.37 16.29
CA GLN A 314 -9.84 48.92 17.34
C GLN A 314 -8.97 49.84 18.21
N GLN A 315 -9.32 51.13 18.26
CA GLN A 315 -8.81 52.15 19.17
C GLN A 315 -9.82 53.30 19.17
N GLN A 316 -10.04 53.92 20.33
CA GLN A 316 -11.11 54.87 20.64
C GLN A 316 -12.50 54.23 20.83
N GLU A 317 -12.72 53.75 22.05
CA GLU A 317 -13.79 54.21 22.97
C GLU A 317 -13.34 53.86 24.41
N GLU A 318 -13.93 54.51 25.42
CA GLU A 318 -13.67 54.38 26.88
C GLU A 318 -12.41 55.07 27.47
N GLU A 319 -12.63 56.31 27.96
CA GLU A 319 -12.10 57.00 29.16
C GLU A 319 -12.66 58.45 29.09
N GLU A 320 -13.37 59.08 30.04
CA GLU A 320 -14.07 58.69 31.29
C GLU A 320 -15.26 59.69 31.47
N GLU A 321 -16.40 59.27 32.01
CA GLU A 321 -17.48 60.15 32.52
C GLU A 321 -17.91 59.68 33.92
N ASP A 322 -17.46 60.39 34.96
CA ASP A 322 -18.01 60.55 36.32
C ASP A 322 -16.88 61.14 37.20
N GLU A 323 -17.09 62.01 38.18
CA GLU A 323 -18.20 62.90 38.56
C GLU A 323 -17.60 63.87 39.61
N GLY A 324 -18.25 64.98 39.96
CA GLY A 324 -17.94 65.72 41.20
C GLY A 324 -17.41 67.14 41.04
N GLU A 325 -18.25 68.08 41.51
CA GLU A 325 -17.97 69.48 41.75
C GLU A 325 -17.04 69.66 42.97
N ASP A 326 -16.27 70.77 43.04
CA ASP A 326 -16.29 71.67 44.20
C ASP A 326 -15.49 72.97 43.95
N GLU A 327 -15.82 74.01 44.71
CA GLU A 327 -15.37 75.40 44.54
C GLU A 327 -14.00 75.72 45.19
N GLU A 328 -13.56 76.97 44.94
CA GLU A 328 -12.67 77.84 45.74
C GLU A 328 -11.22 78.08 45.25
N GLY A 329 -10.83 79.38 45.24
CA GLY A 329 -9.45 79.80 45.54
C GLY A 329 -8.69 80.64 44.51
N GLU A 330 -8.82 81.97 44.62
CA GLU A 330 -7.91 83.05 44.14
C GLU A 330 -7.69 83.29 42.62
#